data_AF-A0A6L9MMC3-F1
#
_entry.id   AF-A0A6L9MMC3-F1
#
_cell.length_a   1.000
_cell.length_b   1.000
_cell.length_c   1.000
_cell.angle_alpha   90.00
_cell.angle_beta   90.00
_cell.angle_gamma   90.00
#
_symmetry.space_group_name_H-M   'P 1'
#
loop_
_entity.id
_entity.type
_entity.pdbx_description
1 polymer ?
#
loop_
_entity_poly.entity_id
_entity_poly.type
_entity_poly.pdbx_seq_one_letter_code
_entity_poly.pdbx_strand_id
1 'polypeptide(L)' 'MINRTREEVLDELAKVAAEAMARGEDGMKAVEDMGVPTSIAAEAWVIADRAEAKRWWQRVERTIDGEVIRKAIGGKA' A
#
# COMPACT_ATOMS: atom_id res chain seq x y z
N MET A 1 10.46 24.36 -1.29
CA MET A 1 10.27 23.59 -0.06
C MET A 1 9.01 22.77 -0.27
N ILE A 2 9.14 21.48 -0.58
CA ILE A 2 7.98 20.60 -0.80
C ILE A 2 7.24 20.51 0.53
N ASN A 3 5.93 20.74 0.51
CA ASN A 3 5.11 20.94 1.70
C ASN A 3 4.90 19.61 2.44
N ARG A 4 5.84 19.29 3.33
CA ARG A 4 5.87 18.08 4.17
C ARG A 4 4.56 17.83 4.93
N THR A 5 3.82 18.89 5.27
CA THR A 5 2.51 18.77 5.92
C THR A 5 1.50 18.02 5.06
N ARG A 6 1.52 18.19 3.73
CA ARG A 6 0.60 17.47 2.84
C ARG A 6 0.88 15.97 2.85
N GLU A 7 2.15 15.60 2.80
CA GLU A 7 2.59 14.20 2.83
C GLU A 7 2.23 13.56 4.18
N GLU A 8 2.49 14.26 5.30
CA GLU A 8 2.12 13.79 6.63
C GLU A 8 0.60 13.58 6.77
N VAL A 9 -0.23 14.47 6.21
CA VAL A 9 -1.69 14.27 6.19
C VAL A 9 -2.09 13.04 5.37
N LEU A 10 -1.53 12.87 4.17
CA LEU A 10 -1.82 11.70 3.33
C LEU A 10 -1.39 10.40 4.00
N ASP A 11 -0.25 10.39 4.71
CA ASP A 11 0.22 9.23 5.46
C ASP A 11 -0.74 8.87 6.61
N GLU A 12 -1.27 9.85 7.35
CA GLU A 12 -2.27 9.58 8.40
C GLU A 12 -3.58 9.05 7.81
N LEU A 13 -4.06 9.61 6.69
CA LEU A 13 -5.25 9.10 6.01
C LEU A 13 -5.03 7.68 5.47
N ALA A 14 -3.84 7.38 4.97
CA ALA A 14 -3.49 6.04 4.51
C ALA A 14 -3.48 5.02 5.65
N LYS A 15 -3.10 5.41 6.88
CA LYS A 15 -3.24 4.54 8.06
C LYS A 15 -4.69 4.22 8.36
N VAL A 16 -5.60 5.19 8.27
CA VAL A 16 -7.04 4.96 8.46
C VAL A 16 -7.57 3.96 7.43
N ALA A 17 -7.21 4.14 6.15
CA ALA A 17 -7.57 3.19 5.10
C ALA A 17 -7.03 1.79 5.38
N ALA A 18 -5.75 1.68 5.77
CA ALA A 18 -5.11 0.39 6.08
C ALA A 18 -5.76 -0.31 7.28
N GLU A 19 -6.13 0.42 8.32
CA GLU A 19 -6.82 -0.14 9.49
C GLU A 19 -8.22 -0.65 9.16
N ALA A 20 -8.97 0.06 8.32
CA ALA A 20 -10.26 -0.40 7.81
C ALA A 20 -10.11 -1.66 6.95
N MET A 21 -9.15 -1.67 6.01
CA MET A 21 -8.84 -2.85 5.20
C MET A 21 -8.45 -4.06 6.05
N ALA A 22 -7.66 -3.86 7.12
CA ALA A 22 -7.29 -4.93 8.05
C ALA A 22 -8.49 -5.53 8.81
N ARG A 23 -9.61 -4.79 8.93
CA ARG A 23 -10.89 -5.29 9.47
C ARG A 23 -11.83 -5.87 8.40
N GLY A 24 -11.42 -5.87 7.13
CA GLY A 24 -12.25 -6.30 6.00
C GLY A 24 -13.29 -5.25 5.58
N GLU A 25 -13.11 -3.99 5.97
CA GLU A 25 -13.95 -2.87 5.60
C GLU A 25 -13.42 -2.15 4.35
N ASP A 26 -14.25 -1.30 3.75
CA ASP A 26 -13.85 -0.45 2.63
C ASP A 26 -12.98 0.72 3.14
N GLY A 27 -11.68 0.66 2.87
CA GLY A 27 -10.72 1.67 3.28
C GLY A 27 -10.89 3.03 2.59
N MET A 28 -11.39 3.06 1.36
CA MET A 28 -11.68 4.32 0.66
C MET A 28 -12.85 5.02 1.33
N LYS A 29 -13.94 4.29 1.57
CA LYS A 29 -15.12 4.81 2.27
C LYS A 29 -14.78 5.28 3.70
N ALA A 30 -13.95 4.53 4.42
CA ALA A 30 -13.51 4.92 5.77
C ALA A 30 -12.82 6.29 5.81
N VAL A 31 -12.05 6.62 4.76
CA VAL A 31 -11.42 7.93 4.63
C VAL A 31 -12.42 8.99 4.14
N GLU A 32 -13.31 8.67 3.20
CA GLU A 32 -14.37 9.60 2.75
C GLU A 32 -15.29 10.02 3.91
N ASP A 33 -15.62 9.10 4.82
CA ASP A 33 -16.46 9.36 5.99
C ASP A 33 -15.79 10.35 6.98
N MET A 34 -14.49 10.66 6.82
CA MET A 34 -13.79 11.74 7.54
C MET A 34 -14.05 13.14 6.94
N GLY A 35 -14.76 13.23 5.81
CA GLY A 35 -15.10 14.48 5.13
C GLY A 35 -14.04 15.03 4.19
N VAL A 36 -13.05 14.23 3.79
CA VAL A 36 -12.06 14.64 2.78
C VAL A 36 -12.61 14.46 1.36
N PRO A 37 -12.11 15.21 0.35
CA PRO A 37 -12.50 14.98 -1.03
C PRO A 37 -12.20 13.55 -1.50
N THR A 38 -13.08 12.96 -2.31
CA THR A 38 -12.92 11.61 -2.88
C THR A 38 -11.56 11.38 -3.54
N SER A 39 -10.99 12.37 -4.23
CA SER A 39 -9.65 12.24 -4.83
C SER A 39 -8.54 12.06 -3.79
N ILE A 40 -8.67 12.68 -2.62
CA ILE A 40 -7.72 12.53 -1.50
C ILE A 40 -7.93 11.18 -0.80
N ALA A 41 -9.19 10.76 -0.63
CA ALA A 41 -9.50 9.43 -0.11
C ALA A 41 -8.93 8.32 -1.00
N ALA A 42 -9.07 8.46 -2.32
CA ALA A 42 -8.48 7.53 -3.29
C ALA A 42 -6.94 7.52 -3.22
N GLU A 43 -6.30 8.68 -3.09
CA GLU A 43 -4.83 8.78 -2.94
C GLU A 43 -4.35 8.04 -1.68
N ALA A 44 -4.99 8.27 -0.54
CA ALA A 44 -4.71 7.59 0.73
C ALA A 44 -4.93 6.07 0.64
N TRP A 45 -6.04 5.64 0.03
CA TRP A 45 -6.34 4.22 -0.17
C TRP A 45 -5.29 3.53 -1.06
N VAL A 46 -4.85 4.16 -2.15
CA VAL A 46 -3.77 3.63 -3.00
C VAL A 46 -2.46 3.49 -2.24
N ILE A 47 -2.13 4.42 -1.34
CA ILE A 47 -0.93 4.32 -0.50
C ILE A 47 -1.03 3.10 0.42
N ALA A 48 -2.18 2.89 1.06
CA ALA A 48 -2.44 1.73 1.92
C ALA A 48 -2.33 0.40 1.16
N ASP A 49 -3.01 0.30 0.01
CA ASP A 49 -3.00 -0.89 -0.86
C ASP A 49 -1.59 -1.24 -1.34
N ARG A 50 -0.81 -0.24 -1.80
CA ARG A 50 0.59 -0.44 -2.19
C ARG A 50 1.45 -0.95 -1.04
N ALA A 51 1.22 -0.45 0.18
CA ALA A 51 1.94 -0.93 1.35
C ALA A 51 1.60 -2.39 1.66
N GLU A 52 0.35 -2.80 1.50
CA GLU A 52 -0.05 -4.21 1.63
C GLU A 52 0.58 -5.09 0.55
N ALA A 53 0.49 -4.67 -0.72
CA ALA A 53 1.10 -5.38 -1.84
C ALA A 53 2.61 -5.57 -1.64
N LYS A 54 3.31 -4.53 -1.16
CA LYS A 54 4.74 -4.62 -0.82
C LYS A 54 5.00 -5.65 0.28
N ARG A 55 4.20 -5.68 1.35
CA ARG A 55 4.35 -6.67 2.43
C ARG A 55 4.08 -8.08 1.92
N TRP A 56 3.11 -8.26 1.02
CA TRP A 56 2.83 -9.54 0.39
C TRP A 56 4.04 -10.03 -0.42
N TRP A 57 4.59 -9.17 -1.29
CA TRP A 57 5.80 -9.49 -2.06
C TRP A 57 6.97 -9.88 -1.17
N GLN A 58 7.23 -9.11 -0.11
CA GLN A 58 8.29 -9.43 0.85
C GLN A 58 8.11 -10.80 1.52
N ARG A 59 6.87 -11.24 1.75
CA ARG A 59 6.61 -12.60 2.26
C ARG A 59 6.91 -13.65 1.20
N VAL A 60 6.43 -13.45 -0.02
CA VAL A 60 6.64 -14.37 -1.14
C VAL A 60 8.14 -14.51 -1.46
N GLU A 61 8.87 -13.40 -1.56
CA GLU A 61 10.31 -13.39 -1.83
C GLU A 61 11.12 -14.17 -0.79
N ARG A 62 10.69 -14.18 0.48
CA ARG A 62 11.34 -14.98 1.53
C ARG A 62 11.08 -16.48 1.40
N THR A 63 10.04 -16.88 0.68
CA THR A 63 9.70 -18.29 0.44
C THR A 63 10.29 -18.84 -0.85
N ILE A 64 10.73 -17.98 -1.76
CA ILE A 64 11.35 -18.38 -3.02
C ILE A 64 12.87 -18.42 -2.82
N ASP A 65 13.49 -19.54 -3.15
CA ASP A 65 14.95 -19.62 -3.20
C ASP A 65 15.48 -18.62 -4.23
N GLY A 66 16.45 -17.80 -3.84
CA GLY A 66 17.11 -16.85 -4.74
C GLY A 66 17.70 -17.51 -5.99
N GLU A 67 17.99 -18.81 -5.97
CA GLU A 67 18.40 -19.59 -7.15
C GLU A 67 17.27 -19.78 -8.16
N VAL A 68 16.02 -19.99 -7.71
CA VAL A 68 14.83 -20.08 -8.59
C VAL A 68 14.58 -18.75 -9.28
N ILE A 69 14.68 -17.64 -8.54
CA ILE A 69 14.58 -16.30 -9.12
C ILE A 69 15.69 -16.10 -10.16
N ARG A 70 16.96 -16.32 -9.81
CA ARG A 70 18.09 -16.16 -10.74
C ARG A 70 17.94 -17.02 -12.01
N LYS A 71 17.44 -18.24 -11.91
CA LYS A 71 17.14 -19.10 -13.08
C LYS A 71 16.01 -18.52 -13.94
N ALA A 72 14.95 -18.00 -13.33
CA ALA A 72 13.82 -17.40 -14.04
C ALA A 72 14.18 -16.10 -14.78
N ILE A 73 15.00 -15.23 -14.20
CA ILE A 73 15.47 -13.99 -14.86
C ILE A 73 16.71 -14.20 -15.74
N GLY A 74 17.53 -15.21 -15.45
CA GLY A 74 18.82 -15.44 -16.10
C GLY A 74 18.76 -16.19 -17.43
N GLY A 75 17.64 -16.83 -17.76
CA GLY A 75 17.37 -17.35 -19.10
C GLY A 75 18.48 -18.21 -19.72
N LYS A 76 19.18 -19.03 -18.94
CA LYS A 76 20.07 -20.08 -19.48
C LYS A 76 19.81 -21.39 -18.73
N ALA A 77 19.14 -22.29 -19.44
CA ALA A 77 19.18 -23.73 -19.18
C ALA A 77 20.59 -24.27 -19.45
#